data_AF-A0A3C1G340-F1
#
_entry.id   AF-A0A3C1G340-F1
#
_cell.length_a   1.000
_cell.length_b   1.000
_cell.length_c   1.000
_cell.angle_alpha   90.00
_cell.angle_beta   90.00
_cell.angle_gamma   90.00
#
_symmetry.space_group_name_H-M   'P 1'
#
loop_
_entity.id
_entity.type
_entity.pdbx_description
1 polymer ?
#
loop_
_entity_poly.entity_id
_entity_poly.type
_entity_poly.pdbx_seq_one_letter_code
_entity_poly.pdbx_strand_id
1 'polypeptide(L)'
;MEMRNILIVIRILVISLLFFYFLPFLGVLNYESRITETILIAAFMSLIWYAIETNKMQRIMKHQIEVSTSAFLAISYNMNEKVFEIANVGNATAINITFDDLTLDAADKIVLVFPQYPYLRAGDRDLFQINSYKEGQPVDFPSSAHLIKESANKNYVLIVRFEDILGKKIHQRVRLAVSGPKLLSPDEMIERMKG
;
A
#
# COMPACT_ATOMS: atom_id res chain seq x y z
N MET A 1 -9.89 15.02 -9.25
CA MET A 1 -11.34 15.30 -9.25
C MET A 1 -11.83 14.96 -10.64
N GLU A 2 -12.69 13.94 -10.80
CA GLU A 2 -13.14 13.53 -12.13
C GLU A 2 -13.84 14.70 -12.82
N MET A 3 -13.53 14.90 -14.10
CA MET A 3 -14.05 15.99 -14.95
C MET A 3 -15.60 16.06 -14.90
N ARG A 4 -16.26 14.93 -14.63
CA ARG A 4 -17.70 14.80 -14.44
C ARG A 4 -18.24 15.58 -13.23
N ASN A 5 -17.52 15.59 -12.10
CA ASN A 5 -17.98 16.27 -10.89
C ASN A 5 -17.87 17.80 -11.02
N ILE A 6 -16.85 18.29 -11.73
CA ILE A 6 -16.69 19.72 -12.03
C ILE A 6 -17.84 20.19 -12.93
N LEU A 7 -18.20 19.41 -13.94
CA LEU A 7 -19.31 19.73 -14.84
C LEU A 7 -20.66 19.82 -14.09
N ILE A 8 -20.90 18.93 -13.12
CA ILE A 8 -22.12 18.94 -12.31
C ILE A 8 -22.19 20.21 -11.44
N VAL A 9 -21.09 20.58 -10.77
CA VAL A 9 -21.03 21.79 -9.94
C VAL A 9 -21.27 23.04 -10.80
N ILE A 10 -20.64 23.13 -11.97
CA ILE A 10 -20.83 24.26 -12.90
C ILE A 10 -22.29 24.36 -13.34
N ARG A 11 -22.94 23.23 -13.69
CA ARG A 11 -24.35 23.24 -14.10
C ARG A 11 -25.28 23.74 -12.97
N ILE A 12 -25.07 23.29 -11.74
CA ILE A 12 -25.86 23.74 -10.58
C ILE A 12 -25.68 25.24 -10.34
N LEU A 13 -24.44 25.73 -10.46
CA LEU A 13 -24.11 27.14 -10.25
C LEU A 13 -24.73 28.03 -11.35
N VAL A 14 -24.67 27.60 -12.61
CA VAL A 14 -25.30 28.30 -13.74
C VAL A 14 -26.83 28.32 -13.60
N ILE A 15 -27.45 27.20 -13.22
CA ILE A 15 -28.90 27.13 -12.99
C ILE A 15 -29.30 28.05 -11.84
N SER A 16 -28.54 28.08 -10.75
CA SER A 16 -28.81 28.95 -9.59
C SER A 16 -28.69 30.44 -9.96
N LEU A 17 -27.65 30.80 -10.73
CA LEU A 17 -27.47 32.15 -11.25
C LEU A 17 -28.60 32.58 -12.20
N LEU A 18 -29.00 31.70 -13.12
CA LEU A 18 -30.12 31.96 -14.04
C LEU A 18 -31.43 32.12 -13.26
N PHE A 19 -31.69 31.23 -12.30
CA PHE A 19 -32.87 31.33 -11.45
C PHE A 19 -32.91 32.68 -10.71
N PHE A 20 -31.78 33.10 -10.15
CA PHE A 20 -31.65 34.37 -9.44
C PHE A 20 -31.76 35.60 -10.36
N TYR A 21 -31.29 35.50 -11.60
CA TYR A 21 -31.40 36.57 -12.59
C TYR A 21 -32.82 36.73 -13.14
N PHE A 22 -33.59 35.64 -13.27
CA PHE A 22 -34.94 35.63 -13.83
C PHE A 22 -36.05 35.84 -12.78
N LEU A 23 -35.82 35.50 -11.50
CA LEU A 23 -36.75 35.74 -10.38
C LEU A 23 -37.22 37.21 -10.23
N PRO A 24 -36.36 38.23 -10.39
CA PRO A 24 -36.74 39.64 -10.35
C PRO A 24 -37.77 40.02 -11.40
N PHE A 25 -37.70 39.38 -12.56
CA PHE A 25 -38.49 39.69 -13.75
C PHE A 25 -39.94 39.20 -13.64
N LEU A 26 -40.19 38.23 -12.76
CA LEU A 26 -41.53 37.69 -12.50
C LEU A 26 -42.36 38.58 -11.56
N GLY A 27 -41.79 39.63 -10.96
CA GLY A 27 -42.54 40.64 -10.22
C GLY A 27 -43.14 40.20 -8.87
N VAL A 28 -42.77 39.03 -8.34
CA VAL A 28 -43.46 38.38 -7.21
C VAL A 28 -42.90 38.74 -5.81
N LEU A 29 -41.73 39.38 -5.68
CA LEU A 29 -41.05 39.52 -4.37
C LEU A 29 -40.61 40.95 -4.00
N ASN A 30 -40.97 41.36 -2.79
CA ASN A 30 -40.53 42.59 -2.10
C ASN A 30 -39.00 42.61 -1.90
N TYR A 31 -38.39 43.80 -1.90
CA TYR A 31 -36.93 43.99 -1.83
C TYR A 31 -36.27 43.31 -0.62
N GLU A 32 -36.91 43.33 0.55
CA GLU A 32 -36.41 42.67 1.78
C GLU A 32 -36.36 41.13 1.68
N SER A 33 -37.31 40.52 0.95
CA SER A 33 -37.32 39.07 0.71
C SER A 33 -36.13 38.64 -0.13
N ARG A 34 -35.76 39.45 -1.13
CA ARG A 34 -34.64 39.16 -2.04
C ARG A 34 -33.31 39.11 -1.30
N ILE A 35 -33.06 40.03 -0.36
CA ILE A 35 -31.82 40.05 0.42
C ILE A 35 -31.73 38.78 1.29
N THR A 36 -32.81 38.44 1.97
CA THR A 36 -32.88 37.25 2.85
C THR A 36 -32.64 35.96 2.07
N GLU A 37 -33.28 35.81 0.91
CA GLU A 37 -33.08 34.66 0.01
C GLU A 37 -31.64 34.59 -0.52
N THR A 38 -31.04 35.73 -0.87
CA THR A 38 -29.63 35.80 -1.31
C THR A 38 -28.69 35.29 -0.23
N ILE A 39 -28.89 35.74 1.01
CA ILE A 39 -28.07 35.33 2.16
C ILE A 39 -28.23 33.83 2.40
N LEU A 40 -29.46 33.30 2.31
CA LEU A 40 -29.72 31.87 2.49
C LEU A 40 -29.03 31.02 1.41
N ILE A 41 -29.11 31.44 0.15
CA ILE A 41 -28.45 30.75 -0.98
C ILE A 41 -26.93 30.81 -0.82
N ALA A 42 -26.37 31.97 -0.45
CA ALA A 42 -24.94 32.11 -0.20
C ALA A 42 -24.47 31.19 0.93
N ALA A 43 -25.20 31.15 2.05
CA ALA A 43 -24.92 30.25 3.16
C ALA A 43 -25.01 28.76 2.74
N PHE A 44 -26.03 28.39 1.96
CA PHE A 44 -26.18 27.03 1.44
C PHE A 44 -25.01 26.64 0.51
N MET A 45 -24.60 27.53 -0.38
CA MET A 45 -23.43 27.32 -1.25
C MET A 45 -22.13 27.19 -0.43
N SER A 46 -21.96 27.99 0.62
CA SER A 46 -20.83 27.86 1.55
C SER A 46 -20.84 26.51 2.27
N LEU A 47 -22.00 26.00 2.68
CA LEU A 47 -22.12 24.68 3.31
C LEU A 47 -21.78 23.54 2.34
N ILE A 48 -22.26 23.61 1.09
CA ILE A 48 -21.90 22.62 0.05
C ILE A 48 -20.39 22.63 -0.18
N TRP A 49 -19.80 23.82 -0.35
CA TRP A 49 -18.36 23.96 -0.53
C TRP A 49 -17.59 23.35 0.64
N TYR A 50 -17.97 23.68 1.87
CA TYR A 50 -17.35 23.16 3.08
C TYR A 50 -17.46 21.63 3.18
N ALA A 51 -18.61 21.05 2.83
CA ALA A 51 -18.80 19.61 2.81
C ALA A 51 -17.91 18.92 1.76
N ILE A 52 -17.73 19.53 0.58
CA ILE A 52 -16.84 19.01 -0.47
C ILE A 52 -15.39 19.03 0.02
N GLU A 53 -14.92 20.14 0.60
CA GLU A 53 -13.53 20.24 1.06
C GLU A 53 -13.26 19.31 2.24
N THR A 54 -14.21 19.17 3.17
CA THR A 54 -14.11 18.23 4.30
C THR A 54 -13.98 16.79 3.80
N ASN A 55 -14.80 16.38 2.82
CA ASN A 55 -14.71 15.05 2.23
C ASN A 55 -13.37 14.79 1.55
N LYS A 56 -12.83 15.80 0.86
CA LYS A 56 -11.50 15.72 0.22
C LYS A 56 -10.40 15.58 1.29
N MET A 57 -10.46 16.35 2.35
CA MET A 57 -9.50 16.28 3.46
C MET A 57 -9.55 14.90 4.15
N GLN A 58 -10.74 14.37 4.42
CA GLN A 58 -10.89 13.03 4.98
C GLN A 58 -10.27 11.93 4.10
N ARG A 59 -10.39 12.05 2.77
CA ARG A 59 -9.77 11.08 1.85
C ARG A 59 -8.24 11.15 1.91
N ILE A 60 -7.68 12.36 1.90
CA ILE A 60 -6.23 12.56 2.01
C ILE A 60 -5.71 12.04 3.34
N MET A 61 -6.40 12.35 4.45
CA MET A 61 -6.05 11.86 5.77
C MET A 61 -6.10 10.33 5.85
N LYS A 62 -7.14 9.69 5.31
CA LYS A 62 -7.22 8.22 5.27
C LYS A 62 -6.03 7.60 4.53
N HIS A 63 -5.65 8.20 3.40
CA HIS A 63 -4.49 7.74 2.63
C HIS A 63 -3.18 7.94 3.39
N GLN A 64 -3.00 9.08 4.05
CA GLN A 64 -1.82 9.33 4.89
C GLN A 64 -1.74 8.35 6.07
N ILE A 65 -2.88 8.07 6.72
CA ILE A 65 -2.95 7.06 7.78
C ILE A 65 -2.52 5.72 7.21
N GLU A 66 -3.10 5.26 6.10
CA GLU A 66 -2.77 3.97 5.49
C GLU A 66 -1.28 3.85 5.16
N VAL A 67 -0.66 4.88 4.60
CA VAL A 67 0.79 4.90 4.32
C VAL A 67 1.62 4.90 5.61
N SER A 68 1.19 5.65 6.62
CA SER A 68 1.88 5.72 7.92
C SER A 68 1.71 4.45 8.77
N THR A 69 0.66 3.66 8.53
CA THR A 69 0.37 2.43 9.28
C THR A 69 0.74 1.16 8.51
N SER A 70 1.40 1.29 7.37
CA SER A 70 1.84 0.14 6.60
C SER A 70 3.17 -0.40 7.13
N ALA A 71 3.19 -1.69 7.47
CA ALA A 71 4.43 -2.42 7.71
C ALA A 71 5.00 -2.93 6.37
N PHE A 72 6.32 -2.99 6.28
CA PHE A 72 7.00 -3.44 5.07
C PHE A 72 8.21 -4.28 5.45
N LEU A 73 8.22 -5.55 5.06
CA LEU A 73 9.26 -6.48 5.42
C LEU A 73 10.31 -6.57 4.31
N ALA A 74 11.57 -6.44 4.69
CA ALA A 74 12.73 -6.64 3.84
C ALA A 74 13.51 -7.86 4.38
N ILE A 75 14.00 -8.71 3.49
CA ILE A 75 14.81 -9.87 3.86
C ILE A 75 16.17 -9.72 3.20
N SER A 76 17.24 -9.72 4.00
CA SER A 76 18.62 -9.60 3.54
C SER A 76 19.43 -10.83 3.94
N TYR A 77 20.56 -11.07 3.27
CA TYR A 77 21.51 -12.11 3.69
C TYR A 77 22.74 -11.41 4.29
N ASN A 78 22.99 -11.67 5.58
CA ASN A 78 24.14 -11.14 6.29
C ASN A 78 25.36 -12.02 6.00
N MET A 79 26.25 -11.54 5.13
CA MET A 79 27.47 -12.24 4.71
C MET A 79 28.43 -12.54 5.87
N ASN A 80 28.44 -11.71 6.91
CA ASN A 80 29.37 -11.87 8.04
C ASN A 80 28.98 -13.04 8.93
N GLU A 81 27.69 -13.14 9.24
CA GLU A 81 27.14 -14.16 10.15
C GLU A 81 26.63 -15.40 9.40
N LYS A 82 26.55 -15.34 8.07
CA LYS A 82 25.99 -16.39 7.20
C LYS A 82 24.55 -16.76 7.54
N VAL A 83 23.76 -15.77 7.93
CA VAL A 83 22.33 -15.91 8.28
C VAL A 83 21.49 -14.91 7.49
N PHE A 84 20.19 -15.16 7.39
CA PHE A 84 19.25 -14.19 6.84
C PHE A 84 18.83 -13.19 7.92
N GLU A 85 18.54 -11.97 7.52
CA GLU A 85 18.01 -10.91 8.37
C GLU A 85 16.65 -10.52 7.83
N ILE A 86 15.63 -10.47 8.68
CA ILE A 86 14.36 -9.81 8.38
C ILE A 86 14.33 -8.46 9.07
N ALA A 87 13.99 -7.42 8.33
CA ALA A 87 13.87 -6.07 8.84
C ALA A 87 12.50 -5.50 8.47
N ASN A 88 11.83 -4.87 9.42
CA ASN A 88 10.64 -4.09 9.11
C ASN A 88 11.05 -2.65 8.82
N VAL A 89 11.10 -2.31 7.53
CA VAL A 89 11.41 -0.95 7.04
C VAL A 89 10.15 -0.09 6.89
N GLY A 90 8.98 -0.63 7.24
CA GLY A 90 7.73 0.12 7.32
C GLY A 90 7.61 0.91 8.61
N ASN A 91 6.50 1.65 8.73
CA ASN A 91 6.24 2.56 9.84
C ASN A 91 5.36 1.94 10.93
N ALA A 92 4.77 0.76 10.68
CA ALA A 92 3.93 0.04 11.63
C ALA A 92 4.51 -1.33 11.99
N THR A 93 3.96 -1.93 13.05
CA THR A 93 4.31 -3.29 13.46
C THR A 93 3.64 -4.30 12.53
N ALA A 94 4.41 -5.27 12.03
CA ALA A 94 3.89 -6.46 11.37
C ALA A 94 3.62 -7.54 12.42
N ILE A 95 2.52 -8.27 12.29
CA ILE A 95 2.05 -9.28 13.23
C ILE A 95 1.78 -10.58 12.44
N ASN A 96 1.93 -11.74 13.08
CA ASN A 96 1.64 -13.06 12.49
C ASN A 96 2.38 -13.27 11.16
N ILE A 97 3.69 -13.02 11.15
CA ILE A 97 4.51 -13.10 9.94
C ILE A 97 4.79 -14.57 9.63
N THR A 98 4.31 -15.01 8.48
CA THR A 98 4.56 -16.34 7.92
C THR A 98 5.11 -16.22 6.52
N PHE A 99 5.90 -17.20 6.12
CA PHE A 99 6.47 -17.27 4.77
C PHE A 99 5.93 -18.52 4.09
N ASP A 100 5.68 -18.41 2.79
CA ASP A 100 5.35 -19.58 1.99
C ASP A 100 6.63 -20.38 1.68
N ASP A 101 6.53 -21.70 1.67
CA ASP A 101 7.65 -22.57 1.30
C ASP A 101 8.11 -22.27 -0.13
N LEU A 102 9.43 -22.17 -0.30
CA LEU A 102 10.05 -21.85 -1.59
C LEU A 102 10.78 -23.08 -2.13
N THR A 103 10.39 -23.55 -3.32
CA THR A 103 11.10 -24.64 -4.01
C THR A 103 12.09 -24.05 -5.02
N LEU A 104 13.38 -24.32 -4.81
CA LEU A 104 14.46 -23.91 -5.71
C LEU A 104 14.62 -24.99 -6.79
N ASP A 105 14.19 -24.66 -8.00
CA ASP A 105 14.24 -25.50 -9.20
C ASP A 105 13.36 -26.77 -9.17
N ALA A 106 12.58 -26.99 -10.23
CA ALA A 106 11.68 -28.14 -10.32
C ALA A 106 12.45 -29.47 -10.44
N ALA A 107 13.70 -29.41 -10.91
CA ALA A 107 14.56 -30.58 -11.08
C ALA A 107 15.22 -31.02 -9.77
N ASP A 108 15.76 -30.08 -8.98
CA ASP A 108 16.50 -30.39 -7.76
C ASP A 108 15.63 -30.49 -6.50
N LYS A 109 14.37 -30.01 -6.55
CA LYS A 109 13.37 -30.10 -5.48
C LYS A 109 13.91 -29.69 -4.10
N ILE A 110 14.72 -28.64 -4.05
CA ILE A 110 15.20 -28.10 -2.78
C ILE A 110 14.09 -27.24 -2.19
N VAL A 111 13.55 -27.63 -1.03
CA VAL A 111 12.53 -26.88 -0.30
C VAL A 111 13.20 -26.07 0.79
N LEU A 112 12.97 -24.76 0.80
CA LEU A 112 13.37 -23.85 1.85
C LEU A 112 12.21 -23.64 2.83
N VAL A 113 12.45 -23.93 4.10
CA VAL A 113 11.51 -23.74 5.20
C VAL A 113 11.98 -22.58 6.06
N PHE A 114 11.10 -21.60 6.23
CA PHE A 114 11.36 -20.36 6.95
C PHE A 114 10.73 -20.41 8.35
N PRO A 115 11.32 -19.75 9.36
CA PRO A 115 10.69 -19.61 10.67
C PRO A 115 9.46 -18.70 10.61
N GLN A 116 8.63 -18.72 11.64
CA GLN A 116 7.50 -17.79 11.80
C GLN A 116 7.81 -16.77 12.89
N TYR A 117 7.28 -15.56 12.75
CA TYR A 117 7.44 -14.51 13.76
C TYR A 117 6.09 -14.04 14.27
N PRO A 118 5.93 -13.90 15.61
CA PRO A 118 4.69 -13.38 16.17
C PRO A 118 4.49 -11.90 15.82
N TYR A 119 5.56 -11.10 15.84
CA TYR A 119 5.54 -9.70 15.44
C TYR A 119 6.94 -9.18 15.11
N LEU A 120 7.01 -8.06 14.38
CA LEU A 120 8.22 -7.28 14.13
C LEU A 120 7.87 -5.78 14.09
N ARG A 121 8.40 -4.98 15.02
CA ARG A 121 8.06 -3.55 15.11
C ARG A 121 8.75 -2.75 14.02
N ALA A 122 8.28 -1.53 13.79
CA ALA A 122 8.90 -0.61 12.84
C ALA A 122 10.36 -0.35 13.22
N GLY A 123 11.28 -0.57 12.28
CA GLY A 123 12.73 -0.43 12.47
C GLY A 123 13.42 -1.64 13.12
N ASP A 124 12.67 -2.59 13.69
CA ASP A 124 13.26 -3.80 14.28
C ASP A 124 13.82 -4.71 13.18
N ARG A 125 14.85 -5.46 13.58
CA ARG A 125 15.51 -6.46 12.76
C ARG A 125 15.70 -7.73 13.57
N ASP A 126 15.57 -8.86 12.90
CA ASP A 126 15.83 -10.15 13.51
C ASP A 126 16.61 -11.05 12.54
N LEU A 127 17.44 -11.90 13.10
CA LEU A 127 18.32 -12.79 12.36
C LEU A 127 17.75 -14.20 12.41
N PHE A 128 17.84 -14.93 11.30
CA PHE A 128 17.34 -16.28 11.22
C PHE A 128 18.07 -17.17 10.24
N GLN A 129 17.95 -18.47 10.53
CA GLN A 129 18.44 -19.54 9.69
C GLN A 129 17.27 -20.14 8.92
N ILE A 130 17.56 -20.55 7.69
CA ILE A 130 16.62 -21.25 6.82
C ILE A 130 17.02 -22.71 6.85
N ASN A 131 16.04 -23.59 7.05
CA ASN A 131 16.25 -25.02 6.90
C ASN A 131 15.98 -25.41 5.45
N SER A 132 16.92 -26.12 4.84
CA SER A 132 16.78 -26.61 3.47
C SER A 132 16.71 -28.13 3.42
N TYR A 133 15.79 -28.64 2.61
CA TYR A 133 15.57 -30.06 2.42
C TYR A 133 15.67 -30.41 0.94
N LYS A 134 16.44 -31.44 0.59
CA LYS A 134 16.44 -32.07 -0.74
C LYS A 134 15.89 -33.48 -0.60
N GLU A 135 14.76 -33.75 -1.26
CA GLU A 135 14.08 -35.06 -1.18
C GLU A 135 13.83 -35.55 0.26
N GLY A 136 13.55 -34.61 1.17
CA GLY A 136 13.31 -34.88 2.60
C GLY A 136 14.57 -35.01 3.46
N GLN A 137 15.77 -34.95 2.88
CA GLN A 137 17.02 -34.93 3.64
C GLN A 137 17.49 -33.49 3.88
N PRO A 138 17.92 -33.15 5.11
CA PRO A 138 18.47 -31.83 5.40
C PRO A 138 19.77 -31.63 4.62
N VAL A 139 19.87 -30.50 3.92
CA VAL A 139 21.08 -30.06 3.22
C VAL A 139 21.54 -28.73 3.81
N ASP A 140 22.84 -28.43 3.76
CA ASP A 140 23.40 -27.17 4.23
C ASP A 140 23.34 -26.11 3.12
N PHE A 141 22.30 -25.27 3.15
CA PHE A 141 22.07 -24.11 2.27
C PHE A 141 22.07 -22.86 3.18
N PRO A 142 22.65 -21.71 2.81
CA PRO A 142 23.01 -21.22 1.46
C PRO A 142 24.48 -21.37 1.07
N SER A 143 25.33 -21.95 1.92
CA SER A 143 26.77 -22.16 1.69
C SER A 143 27.06 -22.89 0.36
N SER A 144 26.18 -23.81 -0.03
CA SER A 144 26.23 -24.58 -1.30
C SER A 144 25.61 -23.86 -2.51
N ALA A 145 24.79 -22.81 -2.30
CA ALA A 145 24.10 -22.08 -3.37
C ALA A 145 25.05 -21.26 -4.25
N HIS A 146 26.11 -20.71 -3.64
CA HIS A 146 27.19 -20.01 -4.34
C HIS A 146 28.03 -20.95 -5.22
N LEU A 147 28.00 -22.26 -4.95
CA LEU A 147 28.75 -23.28 -5.68
C LEU A 147 27.99 -23.79 -6.93
N ILE A 148 26.66 -23.60 -6.98
CA ILE A 148 25.86 -23.90 -8.17
C ILE A 148 25.76 -22.63 -9.02
N LYS A 149 26.71 -22.48 -9.94
CA LYS A 149 26.87 -21.32 -10.84
C LYS A 149 25.58 -20.94 -11.60
N GLU A 150 24.69 -21.91 -11.82
CA GLU A 150 23.39 -21.74 -12.49
C GLU A 150 22.28 -21.15 -11.59
N SER A 151 22.43 -21.26 -10.27
CA SER A 151 21.44 -20.80 -9.28
C SER A 151 21.80 -19.42 -8.69
N ALA A 152 23.07 -19.02 -8.75
CA ALA A 152 23.56 -17.76 -8.22
C ALA A 152 22.96 -16.50 -8.88
N ASN A 153 22.48 -16.60 -10.12
CA ASN A 153 21.83 -15.51 -10.86
C ASN A 153 20.29 -15.59 -10.87
N LYS A 154 19.70 -16.62 -10.26
CA LYS A 154 18.23 -16.77 -10.24
C LYS A 154 17.63 -15.88 -9.16
N ASN A 155 16.59 -15.15 -9.55
CA ASN A 155 15.82 -14.32 -8.65
C ASN A 155 14.64 -15.12 -8.12
N TYR A 156 14.66 -15.43 -6.83
CA TYR A 156 13.55 -16.14 -6.20
C TYR A 156 12.58 -15.14 -5.58
N VAL A 157 11.29 -15.41 -5.71
CA VAL A 157 10.22 -14.59 -5.13
C VAL A 157 9.64 -15.36 -3.96
N LEU A 158 9.88 -14.86 -2.75
CA LEU A 158 9.27 -15.33 -1.53
C LEU A 158 7.97 -14.56 -1.28
N ILE A 159 6.91 -15.26 -0.92
CA ILE A 159 5.66 -14.63 -0.48
C ILE A 159 5.68 -14.59 1.04
N VAL A 160 5.66 -13.38 1.59
CA VAL A 160 5.54 -13.11 3.02
C VAL A 160 4.11 -12.69 3.31
N ARG A 161 3.46 -13.35 4.26
CA ARG A 161 2.10 -13.05 4.71
C ARG A 161 2.17 -12.52 6.12
N PHE A 162 1.52 -11.41 6.39
CA PHE A 162 1.45 -10.82 7.73
C PHE A 162 0.20 -9.97 7.87
N GLU A 163 -0.09 -9.57 9.11
CA GLU A 163 -1.15 -8.65 9.46
C GLU A 163 -0.54 -7.33 9.93
N ASP A 164 -1.15 -6.20 9.57
CA ASP A 164 -0.82 -4.92 10.18
C ASP A 164 -1.47 -4.77 11.56
N ILE A 165 -1.15 -3.67 12.26
CA ILE A 165 -1.76 -3.33 13.55
C ILE A 165 -3.27 -3.11 13.50
N LEU A 166 -3.84 -2.93 12.30
CA LEU A 166 -5.27 -2.75 12.07
C LEU A 166 -5.96 -4.08 11.70
N GLY A 167 -5.23 -5.19 11.66
CA GLY A 167 -5.72 -6.52 11.30
C GLY A 167 -5.89 -6.75 9.79
N LYS A 168 -5.35 -5.87 8.94
CA LYS A 168 -5.36 -6.04 7.49
C LYS A 168 -4.31 -7.07 7.10
N LYS A 169 -4.75 -8.13 6.41
CA LYS A 169 -3.87 -9.15 5.85
C LYS A 169 -3.14 -8.61 4.62
N ILE A 170 -1.83 -8.71 4.63
CA ILE A 170 -0.93 -8.23 3.57
C ILE A 170 -0.14 -9.42 3.03
N HIS A 171 -0.04 -9.48 1.71
CA HIS A 171 0.73 -10.48 0.98
C HIS A 171 1.82 -9.74 0.21
N GLN A 172 3.05 -9.83 0.71
CA GLN A 172 4.19 -9.12 0.16
C GLN A 172 5.09 -10.09 -0.59
N ARG A 173 5.45 -9.74 -1.83
CA ARG A 173 6.44 -10.48 -2.62
C ARG A 173 7.81 -9.88 -2.36
N VAL A 174 8.69 -10.65 -1.73
CA VAL A 174 10.06 -10.25 -1.43
C VAL A 174 11.00 -11.03 -2.35
N ARG A 175 11.94 -10.33 -2.99
CA ARG A 175 12.93 -10.96 -3.85
C ARG A 175 14.10 -11.41 -2.98
N LEU A 176 14.35 -12.71 -2.95
CA LEU A 176 15.58 -13.29 -2.43
C LEU A 176 16.60 -13.28 -3.56
N ALA A 177 17.53 -12.33 -3.50
CA ALA A 177 18.71 -12.32 -4.35
C ALA A 177 19.93 -12.61 -3.48
N VAL A 178 20.79 -13.52 -3.94
CA VAL A 178 22.05 -13.88 -3.26
C VAL A 178 23.01 -12.66 -3.19
N SER A 179 22.79 -11.66 -4.05
CA SER A 179 23.50 -10.38 -4.08
C SER A 179 22.90 -9.30 -3.15
N GLY A 180 21.98 -9.66 -2.26
CA GLY A 180 21.28 -8.75 -1.35
C GLY A 180 19.91 -8.28 -1.87
N PRO A 181 19.01 -7.83 -0.97
CA PRO A 181 17.66 -7.43 -1.35
C PRO A 181 17.69 -6.18 -2.21
N LYS A 182 17.13 -6.29 -3.41
CA LYS A 182 16.74 -5.13 -4.20
C LYS A 182 15.24 -4.95 -4.00
N LEU A 183 14.86 -3.91 -3.27
CA LEU A 183 13.48 -3.43 -3.27
C LEU A 183 13.11 -3.17 -4.73
N LEU A 184 12.02 -3.78 -5.21
CA LEU A 184 11.45 -3.39 -6.50
C LEU A 184 11.10 -1.91 -6.37
N SER A 185 11.56 -1.10 -7.32
CA SER A 185 11.18 0.31 -7.30
C SER A 185 9.65 0.42 -7.43
N PRO A 186 9.03 1.47 -6.88
CA PRO A 186 7.59 1.71 -7.07
C PRO A 186 7.18 1.65 -8.55
N ASP A 187 8.06 2.07 -9.46
CA ASP A 187 7.84 2.02 -10.91
C ASP A 187 7.75 0.58 -11.44
N GLU A 188 8.64 -0.31 -11.01
CA GLU A 188 8.60 -1.75 -11.35
C GLU A 188 7.36 -2.44 -10.78
N MET A 189 6.85 -1.99 -9.61
CA MET A 189 5.61 -2.49 -9.03
C MET A 189 4.37 -2.03 -9.83
N ILE A 190 4.36 -0.78 -10.30
CA ILE A 190 3.25 -0.21 -11.08
C ILE A 190 3.19 -0.82 -12.48
N GLU A 191 4.34 -1.05 -13.11
CA GLU A 191 4.43 -1.63 -14.45
C GLU A 191 3.86 -3.06 -14.49
N ARG A 192 4.03 -3.82 -13.39
CA ARG A 192 3.48 -5.19 -13.25
C ARG A 192 2.06 -5.30 -12.73
N MET A 193 1.47 -4.21 -12.23
CA MET A 193 0.02 -4.17 -11.96
C MET A 193 -0.79 -3.85 -13.22
N LYS A 194 -0.12 -3.45 -14.32
CA LYS A 194 -0.75 -3.10 -15.60
C LYS A 194 -0.67 -4.21 -16.66
N GLY A 195 0.04 -5.31 -16.39
CA GLY A 195 0.15 -6.48 -17.28
C GLY A 195 -0.34 -7.73 -16.58
#